data_AF-A0AAF6BR03-F1
#
_entry.id   AF-A0AAF6BR03-F1
#
_cell.length_a   1.000
_cell.length_b   1.000
_cell.length_c   1.000
_cell.angle_alpha   90.00
_cell.angle_beta   90.00
_cell.angle_gamma   90.00
#
_symmetry.space_group_name_H-M   'P 1'
#
loop_
_entity.id
_entity.type
_entity.pdbx_description
1 polymer ?
#
loop_
_entity_poly.entity_id
_entity_poly.type
_entity_poly.pdbx_seq_one_letter_code
_entity_poly.pdbx_strand_id
1 'polypeptide(L)'
;MAPSLDSDSTVLSIRSDFREGRFLRQSKSDLYANDIRRGSENDFRVPDFQHPYPKARLNPLAAQCHDISNDWIVSLGIDKELAPSMWQSLMAARFSENIGFVYHDIEPKDFLWLCKWVTCFFVFDCKLDDGEWAHRIDWSSDVILDMNLILLWNDPDNERLLEGLKSILDTLKENEASRKRAQLHTIHGDLVHARNKTKSLLDVNLGAIMSGFRELWLEYIEDLPVECMSREAEAFQQYITGCLSEQVDRIKGTKLSVSDYIRIRRQAGGVWPLVVFSDRMIEHKRSKSPISHLPDSLFYGEDMQNMLAACTDIVHWHNDIFGFQKELLNNDHKNTLVFVVFHEYNCQSYTQAGELAVELLPDRIAEMELAYERLRSAAAPEFYPAIDLYMENCRNWISGTHQFHIISPRYNLSNSSISDTGNSKR
;
A
#
# COMPACT_ATOMS: atom_id res chain seq x y z
N MET A 1 0.16 -1.63 -25.17
CA MET A 1 -0.35 -0.71 -24.13
C MET A 1 -0.88 -1.59 -23.02
N ALA A 2 -0.24 -1.56 -21.84
CA ALA A 2 -0.90 -2.08 -20.65
C ALA A 2 -2.16 -1.22 -20.43
N PRO A 3 -3.31 -1.80 -20.06
CA PRO A 3 -4.46 -1.01 -19.69
C PRO A 3 -4.04 -0.10 -18.52
N SER A 4 -4.30 1.21 -18.66
CA SER A 4 -4.12 2.13 -17.54
C SER A 4 -5.07 1.68 -16.43
N LEU A 5 -4.57 1.68 -15.19
CA LEU A 5 -5.38 1.49 -13.98
C LEU A 5 -6.44 2.60 -13.79
N ASP A 6 -6.51 3.57 -14.72
CA ASP A 6 -7.49 4.65 -14.82
C ASP A 6 -8.72 4.25 -15.65
N SER A 7 -9.09 2.97 -15.71
CA SER A 7 -10.44 2.67 -16.19
C SER A 7 -11.44 3.24 -15.17
N ASP A 8 -11.90 4.47 -15.44
CA ASP A 8 -13.01 5.17 -14.77
C ASP A 8 -14.30 4.31 -14.66
N SER A 9 -14.30 3.14 -15.30
CA SER A 9 -15.40 2.19 -15.34
C SER A 9 -15.51 1.27 -14.13
N THR A 10 -14.55 1.20 -13.21
CA THR A 10 -14.60 0.12 -12.18
C THR A 10 -14.94 0.55 -10.76
N VAL A 11 -14.73 1.80 -10.34
CA VAL A 11 -14.95 2.13 -8.90
C VAL A 11 -16.39 2.55 -8.60
N LEU A 12 -17.16 3.00 -9.60
CA LEU A 12 -18.47 3.65 -9.38
C LEU A 12 -19.52 3.35 -10.47
N SER A 13 -19.30 2.42 -11.41
CA SER A 13 -20.25 2.25 -12.52
C SER A 13 -21.59 1.64 -12.11
N ILE A 14 -21.69 1.08 -10.89
CA ILE A 14 -22.87 0.36 -10.42
C ILE A 14 -23.83 1.25 -9.60
N ARG A 15 -23.38 2.39 -9.07
CA ARG A 15 -24.23 3.30 -8.27
C ARG A 15 -24.26 4.72 -8.84
N SER A 16 -25.13 4.92 -9.85
CA SER A 16 -25.47 6.25 -10.37
C SER A 16 -25.97 7.21 -9.26
N ASP A 17 -26.59 6.67 -8.21
CA ASP A 17 -27.02 7.39 -7.01
C ASP A 17 -25.84 7.96 -6.20
N PHE A 18 -24.71 7.25 -6.15
CA PHE A 18 -23.47 7.73 -5.54
C PHE A 18 -22.82 8.82 -6.41
N ARG A 19 -22.68 8.58 -7.72
CA ARG A 19 -22.09 9.54 -8.68
C ARG A 19 -22.82 10.88 -8.77
N GLU A 20 -24.14 10.88 -8.58
CA GLU A 20 -24.97 12.08 -8.76
C GLU A 20 -25.23 12.83 -7.45
N GLY A 21 -24.67 12.38 -6.32
CA GLY A 21 -24.98 12.93 -4.99
C GLY A 21 -26.47 12.78 -4.63
N ARG A 22 -27.19 11.89 -5.31
CA ARG A 22 -28.64 11.66 -5.17
C ARG A 22 -28.93 10.46 -4.27
N PHE A 23 -28.06 10.18 -3.31
CA PHE A 23 -28.27 9.12 -2.33
C PHE A 23 -29.46 9.49 -1.43
N LEU A 24 -30.64 9.03 -1.83
CA LEU A 24 -31.91 9.11 -1.10
C LEU A 24 -32.37 7.71 -0.69
N ARG A 25 -31.44 6.83 -0.29
CA ARG A 25 -31.83 5.79 0.65
C ARG A 25 -31.88 6.46 2.01
N GLN A 26 -33.05 6.43 2.64
CA GLN A 26 -33.12 6.55 4.10
C GLN A 26 -32.16 5.51 4.65
N SER A 27 -30.96 5.95 4.99
CA SER A 27 -30.01 5.11 5.68
C SER A 27 -30.69 4.70 6.99
N LYS A 28 -30.28 3.59 7.60
CA LYS A 28 -30.69 3.35 8.99
C LYS A 28 -30.25 4.52 9.91
N SER A 29 -29.35 5.40 9.47
CA SER A 29 -28.98 6.65 10.15
C SER A 29 -30.09 7.74 10.13
N ASP A 30 -31.05 7.68 9.20
CA ASP A 30 -32.21 8.59 9.19
C ASP A 30 -33.15 8.33 10.38
N LEU A 31 -33.12 7.11 10.95
CA LEU A 31 -33.81 6.78 12.22
C LEU A 31 -33.16 7.45 13.44
N TYR A 32 -31.94 7.95 13.30
CA TYR A 32 -31.20 8.68 14.35
C TYR A 32 -31.21 10.20 14.11
N ALA A 33 -31.89 10.71 13.07
CA ALA A 33 -31.94 12.14 12.73
C ALA A 33 -32.50 13.05 13.84
N ASN A 34 -33.20 12.48 14.83
CA ASN A 34 -33.78 13.24 15.95
C ASN A 34 -32.96 13.21 17.24
N ASP A 35 -31.86 12.44 17.30
CA ASP A 35 -30.98 12.41 18.46
C ASP A 35 -29.56 12.81 18.04
N ILE A 36 -29.03 13.84 18.71
CA ILE A 36 -27.63 14.26 18.70
C ILE A 36 -27.26 15.30 17.61
N ARG A 37 -27.83 16.51 17.74
CA ARG A 37 -26.99 17.73 17.70
C ARG A 37 -26.45 17.98 19.10
N ARG A 38 -25.53 17.13 19.58
CA ARG A 38 -24.73 17.30 20.82
C ARG A 38 -23.81 16.08 21.04
N GLY A 39 -22.82 15.95 20.18
CA GLY A 39 -21.73 14.98 20.31
C GLY A 39 -20.65 15.39 19.32
N SER A 40 -19.48 15.73 19.83
CA SER A 40 -18.33 16.31 19.12
C SER A 40 -17.93 15.55 17.86
N GLU A 41 -17.22 16.22 16.95
CA GLU A 41 -16.39 15.67 15.85
C GLU A 41 -15.45 14.49 16.23
N ASN A 42 -15.43 14.08 17.50
CA ASN A 42 -14.51 13.12 18.12
C ASN A 42 -15.11 11.72 18.47
N ASP A 43 -16.38 11.41 18.19
CA ASP A 43 -16.95 10.06 18.46
C ASP A 43 -17.12 9.24 17.16
N PHE A 44 -16.03 9.08 16.41
CA PHE A 44 -16.03 8.17 15.26
C PHE A 44 -16.09 6.72 15.76
N ARG A 45 -17.08 5.98 15.28
CA ARG A 45 -17.20 4.54 15.55
C ARG A 45 -16.90 3.78 14.27
N VAL A 46 -15.97 2.84 14.37
CA VAL A 46 -15.67 1.92 13.27
C VAL A 46 -16.96 1.16 12.92
N PRO A 47 -17.50 1.33 11.70
CA PRO A 47 -18.69 0.60 11.30
C PRO A 47 -18.39 -0.91 11.16
N ASP A 48 -19.45 -1.72 11.23
CA ASP A 48 -19.31 -3.17 11.10
C ASP A 48 -18.94 -3.56 9.67
N PHE A 49 -17.70 -4.01 9.48
CA PHE A 49 -17.18 -4.48 8.20
C PHE A 49 -17.51 -5.96 8.02
N GLN A 50 -18.19 -6.32 6.93
CA GLN A 50 -18.58 -7.70 6.64
C GLN A 50 -17.92 -8.17 5.34
N HIS A 51 -17.30 -9.35 5.37
CA HIS A 51 -16.74 -10.02 4.20
C HIS A 51 -17.09 -11.51 4.19
N PRO A 52 -17.19 -12.15 3.01
CA PRO A 52 -17.59 -13.56 2.92
C PRO A 52 -16.43 -14.54 3.18
N TYR A 53 -15.19 -14.05 3.28
CA TYR A 53 -14.01 -14.90 3.38
C TYR A 53 -13.83 -15.56 4.76
N PRO A 54 -13.19 -16.74 4.82
CA PRO A 54 -12.90 -17.42 6.08
C PRO A 54 -12.07 -16.54 7.02
N LYS A 55 -12.21 -16.81 8.32
CA LYS A 55 -11.40 -16.15 9.35
C LYS A 55 -9.91 -16.43 9.10
N ALA A 56 -9.12 -15.36 9.05
CA ALA A 56 -7.68 -15.46 8.86
C ALA A 56 -7.01 -16.26 10.00
N ARG A 57 -6.00 -17.04 9.64
CA ARG A 57 -5.17 -17.81 10.58
C ARG A 57 -3.79 -17.19 10.62
N LEU A 58 -3.25 -17.02 11.81
CA LEU A 58 -1.91 -16.47 11.97
C LEU A 58 -0.85 -17.52 11.58
N ASN A 59 0.09 -17.14 10.72
CA ASN A 59 1.28 -17.93 10.44
C ASN A 59 2.06 -18.19 11.75
N PRO A 60 2.39 -19.45 12.09
CA PRO A 60 3.08 -19.77 13.35
C PRO A 60 4.47 -19.14 13.48
N LEU A 61 5.08 -18.70 12.37
CA LEU A 61 6.37 -18.03 12.37
C LEU A 61 6.29 -16.52 12.61
N ALA A 62 5.09 -15.93 12.69
CA ALA A 62 4.91 -14.47 12.73
C ALA A 62 5.68 -13.78 13.89
N ALA A 63 5.68 -14.39 15.08
CA ALA A 63 6.41 -13.88 16.23
C ALA A 63 7.93 -13.98 16.04
N GLN A 64 8.42 -15.14 15.56
CA GLN A 64 9.85 -15.32 15.31
C GLN A 64 10.35 -14.38 14.20
N CYS A 65 9.60 -14.25 13.12
CA CYS A 65 9.94 -13.36 12.01
C CYS A 65 9.84 -11.89 12.41
N HIS A 66 9.00 -11.52 13.39
CA HIS A 66 9.01 -10.18 13.98
C HIS A 66 10.38 -9.86 14.55
N ASP A 67 10.88 -10.70 15.46
CA ASP A 67 12.14 -10.48 16.16
C ASP A 67 13.31 -10.44 15.17
N ILE A 68 13.36 -11.37 14.22
CA ILE A 68 14.41 -11.39 13.18
C ILE A 68 14.36 -10.14 12.30
N SER A 69 13.18 -9.67 11.93
CA SER A 69 13.03 -8.46 11.10
C SER A 69 13.49 -7.22 11.85
N ASN A 70 13.18 -7.13 13.15
CA ASN A 70 13.62 -6.02 14.00
C ASN A 70 15.13 -6.00 14.18
N ASP A 71 15.74 -7.15 14.47
CA ASP A 71 17.20 -7.28 14.58
C ASP A 71 17.90 -6.90 13.27
N TRP A 72 17.32 -7.27 12.12
CA TRP A 72 17.82 -6.89 10.81
C TRP A 72 17.77 -5.37 10.59
N ILE A 73 16.65 -4.70 10.91
CA ILE A 73 16.53 -3.24 10.83
C ILE A 73 17.58 -2.54 11.73
N VAL A 74 17.78 -3.02 12.95
CA VAL A 74 18.79 -2.48 13.89
C VAL A 74 20.21 -2.71 13.38
N SER A 75 20.48 -3.86 12.76
CA SER A 75 21.80 -4.18 12.20
C SER A 75 22.22 -3.21 11.07
N LEU A 76 21.23 -2.69 10.34
CA LEU A 76 21.43 -1.68 9.30
C LEU A 76 21.52 -0.25 9.86
N GLY A 77 21.21 -0.06 11.15
CA GLY A 77 21.18 1.26 11.80
C GLY A 77 19.96 2.10 11.43
N ILE A 78 18.93 1.49 10.85
CA ILE A 78 17.68 2.16 10.44
C ILE A 78 16.87 2.62 11.67
N ASP A 79 16.99 1.92 12.80
CA ASP A 79 16.37 2.31 14.08
C ASP A 79 16.82 3.70 14.56
N LYS A 80 18.08 4.07 14.29
CA LYS A 80 18.69 5.34 14.67
C LYS A 80 18.25 6.50 13.77
N GLU A 81 17.64 6.18 12.65
CA GLU A 81 17.09 7.12 11.69
C GLU A 81 15.65 7.56 12.04
N LEU A 82 15.08 7.05 13.14
CA LEU A 82 13.76 7.36 13.65
C LEU A 82 13.84 7.93 15.06
N ALA A 83 12.83 8.74 15.45
CA ALA A 83 12.67 9.13 16.84
C ALA A 83 12.38 7.89 17.72
N PRO A 84 12.89 7.80 18.96
CA PRO A 84 12.69 6.62 19.81
C PRO A 84 11.22 6.23 20.03
N SER A 85 10.32 7.20 20.14
CA SER A 85 8.87 6.95 20.27
C SER A 85 8.26 6.37 19.00
N MET A 86 8.70 6.84 17.83
CA MET A 86 8.26 6.34 16.53
C MET A 86 8.70 4.90 16.33
N TRP A 87 9.97 4.59 16.66
CA TRP A 87 10.49 3.24 16.65
C TRP A 87 9.68 2.30 17.57
N GLN A 88 9.43 2.71 18.80
CA GLN A 88 8.64 1.93 19.76
C GLN A 88 7.23 1.64 19.24
N SER A 89 6.55 2.64 18.69
CA SER A 89 5.21 2.48 18.09
C SER A 89 5.21 1.54 16.89
N LEU A 90 6.23 1.62 16.03
CA LEU A 90 6.38 0.74 14.87
C LEU A 90 6.53 -0.73 15.29
N MET A 91 7.38 -1.00 16.28
CA MET A 91 7.61 -2.33 16.82
C MET A 91 6.35 -2.88 17.51
N ALA A 92 5.66 -2.04 18.29
CA ALA A 92 4.42 -2.41 18.97
C ALA A 92 3.29 -2.79 18.00
N ALA A 93 3.30 -2.25 16.77
CA ALA A 93 2.29 -2.57 15.76
C ALA A 93 2.37 -4.01 15.22
N ARG A 94 3.53 -4.68 15.35
CA ARG A 94 3.78 -6.07 14.93
C ARG A 94 3.28 -6.37 13.51
N PHE A 95 3.77 -5.64 12.52
CA PHE A 95 3.35 -5.80 11.13
C PHE A 95 3.63 -7.20 10.53
N SER A 96 4.53 -8.00 11.12
CA SER A 96 4.68 -9.41 10.77
C SER A 96 3.43 -10.25 11.07
N GLU A 97 2.60 -9.86 12.06
CA GLU A 97 1.30 -10.50 12.29
C GLU A 97 0.32 -10.19 11.16
N ASN A 98 0.33 -8.98 10.60
CA ASN A 98 -0.46 -8.63 9.41
C ASN A 98 -0.11 -9.56 8.24
N ILE A 99 1.18 -9.67 7.91
CA ILE A 99 1.66 -10.59 6.88
C ILE A 99 1.33 -12.04 7.26
N GLY A 100 1.42 -12.39 8.55
CA GLY A 100 1.07 -13.72 9.06
C GLY A 100 -0.39 -14.11 8.87
N PHE A 101 -1.32 -13.15 8.91
CA PHE A 101 -2.74 -13.42 8.63
C PHE A 101 -3.03 -13.55 7.14
N VAL A 102 -2.26 -12.88 6.28
CA VAL A 102 -2.42 -12.95 4.82
C VAL A 102 -1.74 -14.18 4.22
N TYR A 103 -0.46 -14.39 4.56
CA TYR A 103 0.38 -15.46 4.01
C TYR A 103 0.60 -16.55 5.05
N HIS A 104 -0.46 -17.32 5.31
CA HIS A 104 -0.40 -18.41 6.28
C HIS A 104 0.33 -19.66 5.72
N ASP A 105 0.19 -19.95 4.43
CA ASP A 105 0.76 -21.13 3.76
C ASP A 105 1.75 -20.70 2.68
N ILE A 106 2.98 -20.48 3.11
CA ILE A 106 4.06 -19.91 2.31
C ILE A 106 5.40 -20.49 2.79
N GLU A 107 6.40 -20.53 1.90
CA GLU A 107 7.74 -20.96 2.29
C GLU A 107 8.32 -20.06 3.39
N PRO A 108 8.97 -20.62 4.44
CA PRO A 108 9.49 -19.82 5.55
C PRO A 108 10.44 -18.69 5.14
N LYS A 109 11.24 -18.88 4.09
CA LYS A 109 12.15 -17.85 3.57
C LYS A 109 11.40 -16.65 2.99
N ASP A 110 10.34 -16.90 2.24
CA ASP A 110 9.52 -15.85 1.62
C ASP A 110 8.68 -15.12 2.65
N PHE A 111 8.19 -15.86 3.66
CA PHE A 111 7.51 -15.25 4.79
C PHE A 111 8.41 -14.29 5.56
N LEU A 112 9.66 -14.70 5.82
CA LEU A 112 10.64 -13.82 6.46
C LEU A 112 10.96 -12.61 5.59
N TRP A 113 11.12 -12.80 4.27
CA TRP A 113 11.32 -11.70 3.33
C TRP A 113 10.18 -10.68 3.39
N LEU A 114 8.92 -11.14 3.35
CA LEU A 114 7.74 -10.28 3.47
C LEU A 114 7.69 -9.56 4.83
N CYS A 115 8.08 -10.22 5.91
CA CYS A 115 8.15 -9.59 7.24
C CYS A 115 9.24 -8.50 7.31
N LYS A 116 10.41 -8.72 6.72
CA LYS A 116 11.46 -7.70 6.62
C LYS A 116 11.02 -6.54 5.75
N TRP A 117 10.44 -6.85 4.59
CA TRP A 117 9.90 -5.86 3.66
C TRP A 117 8.84 -5.00 4.33
N VAL A 118 7.79 -5.57 4.93
CA VAL A 118 6.73 -4.79 5.57
C VAL A 118 7.27 -3.91 6.70
N THR A 119 8.29 -4.38 7.43
CA THR A 119 8.92 -3.58 8.48
C THR A 119 9.69 -2.40 7.90
N CYS A 120 10.49 -2.62 6.86
CA CYS A 120 11.21 -1.56 6.14
C CYS A 120 10.25 -0.55 5.48
N PHE A 121 9.17 -1.06 4.88
CA PHE A 121 8.08 -0.28 4.31
C PHE A 121 7.46 0.67 5.33
N PHE A 122 7.05 0.18 6.51
CA PHE A 122 6.45 1.06 7.51
C PHE A 122 7.46 2.03 8.14
N VAL A 123 8.76 1.72 8.15
CA VAL A 123 9.78 2.72 8.49
C VAL A 123 9.78 3.86 7.48
N PHE A 124 9.77 3.53 6.19
CA PHE A 124 9.73 4.52 5.10
C PHE A 124 8.44 5.37 5.16
N ASP A 125 7.29 4.72 5.33
CA ASP A 125 5.97 5.33 5.55
C ASP A 125 6.00 6.33 6.73
N CYS A 126 6.50 5.91 7.90
CA CYS A 126 6.62 6.78 9.05
C CYS A 126 7.51 8.01 8.80
N LYS A 127 8.58 7.89 7.98
CA LYS A 127 9.40 9.07 7.63
C LYS A 127 8.69 10.01 6.67
N LEU A 128 7.92 9.45 5.73
CA LEU A 128 7.13 10.20 4.75
C LEU A 128 5.92 10.91 5.34
N ASP A 129 5.25 10.34 6.34
CA ASP A 129 4.00 10.89 6.87
C ASP A 129 4.16 11.59 8.21
N ASP A 130 4.83 10.92 9.16
CA ASP A 130 4.94 11.38 10.55
C ASP A 130 6.31 12.00 10.87
N GLY A 131 7.26 11.91 9.93
CA GLY A 131 8.67 12.18 10.15
C GLY A 131 9.18 13.44 9.48
N GLU A 132 10.51 13.54 9.40
CA GLU A 132 11.19 14.72 8.88
C GLU A 132 10.94 14.97 7.39
N TRP A 133 10.48 13.96 6.64
CA TRP A 133 10.23 14.09 5.20
C TRP A 133 8.84 14.60 4.87
N ALA A 134 7.88 14.58 5.81
CA ALA A 134 6.47 14.88 5.56
C ALA A 134 6.20 16.20 4.86
N HIS A 135 7.04 17.21 5.10
CA HIS A 135 6.93 18.53 4.47
C HIS A 135 8.19 18.91 3.69
N ARG A 136 9.06 17.95 3.38
CA ARG A 136 10.38 18.14 2.77
C ARG A 136 10.60 17.20 1.59
N ILE A 137 9.97 17.54 0.46
CA ILE A 137 10.15 16.82 -0.82
C ILE A 137 11.63 16.72 -1.22
N ASP A 138 12.45 17.72 -0.87
CA ASP A 138 13.89 17.73 -1.15
C ASP A 138 14.70 16.71 -0.33
N TRP A 139 14.11 16.14 0.73
CA TRP A 139 14.70 15.06 1.52
C TRP A 139 14.19 13.69 1.07
N SER A 140 12.89 13.55 0.82
CA SER A 140 12.32 12.32 0.25
C SER A 140 12.80 12.05 -1.17
N SER A 141 13.15 13.09 -1.94
CA SER A 141 13.58 12.95 -3.35
C SER A 141 14.77 12.02 -3.52
N ASP A 142 15.77 12.08 -2.63
CA ASP A 142 16.97 11.24 -2.76
C ASP A 142 16.60 9.76 -2.59
N VAL A 143 15.77 9.44 -1.60
CA VAL A 143 15.34 8.07 -1.33
C VAL A 143 14.43 7.53 -2.44
N ILE A 144 13.57 8.38 -3.00
CA ILE A 144 12.75 8.03 -4.18
C ILE A 144 13.65 7.73 -5.39
N LEU A 145 14.68 8.54 -5.63
CA LEU A 145 15.61 8.33 -6.75
C LEU A 145 16.51 7.11 -6.52
N ASP A 146 16.98 6.87 -5.30
CA ASP A 146 17.73 5.66 -4.92
C ASP A 146 16.90 4.39 -5.12
N MET A 147 15.62 4.41 -4.74
CA MET A 147 14.72 3.28 -4.99
C MET A 147 14.59 3.02 -6.49
N ASN A 148 14.37 4.07 -7.31
CA ASN A 148 14.34 3.92 -8.76
C ASN A 148 15.65 3.36 -9.34
N LEU A 149 16.79 3.79 -8.82
CA LEU A 149 18.10 3.26 -9.23
C LEU A 149 18.20 1.75 -8.97
N ILE A 150 17.77 1.30 -7.79
CA ILE A 150 17.76 -0.12 -7.40
C ILE A 150 16.87 -0.94 -8.34
N LEU A 151 15.65 -0.45 -8.61
CA LEU A 151 14.66 -1.11 -9.45
C LEU A 151 15.13 -1.24 -10.91
N LEU A 152 15.72 -0.17 -11.46
CA LEU A 152 16.28 -0.13 -12.82
C LEU A 152 17.62 -0.85 -12.94
N TRP A 153 18.27 -1.28 -11.84
CA TRP A 153 19.66 -1.74 -11.91
C TRP A 153 19.85 -2.96 -12.82
N ASN A 154 18.93 -3.92 -12.77
CA ASN A 154 19.03 -5.16 -13.54
C ASN A 154 18.55 -5.02 -14.99
N ASP A 155 17.64 -4.07 -15.23
CA ASP A 155 17.11 -3.74 -16.55
C ASP A 155 17.08 -2.21 -16.74
N PRO A 156 18.25 -1.58 -16.94
CA PRO A 156 18.37 -0.12 -16.98
C PRO A 156 17.76 0.51 -18.24
N ASP A 157 17.34 -0.32 -19.19
CA ASP A 157 16.71 0.09 -20.44
C ASP A 157 15.22 -0.28 -20.49
N ASN A 158 14.65 -0.71 -19.36
CA ASN A 158 13.22 -0.96 -19.23
C ASN A 158 12.41 0.30 -19.54
N GLU A 159 11.72 0.32 -20.68
CA GLU A 159 11.04 1.53 -21.18
C GLU A 159 9.98 2.06 -20.20
N ARG A 160 9.23 1.17 -19.56
CA ARG A 160 8.16 1.54 -18.62
C ARG A 160 8.72 2.17 -17.35
N LEU A 161 9.76 1.56 -16.78
CA LEU A 161 10.43 2.11 -15.60
C LEU A 161 11.13 3.44 -15.91
N LEU A 162 11.70 3.60 -17.10
CA LEU A 162 12.29 4.87 -17.53
C LEU A 162 11.24 5.97 -17.72
N GLU A 163 10.05 5.62 -18.23
CA GLU A 163 8.92 6.55 -18.33
C GLU A 163 8.43 6.98 -16.93
N GLY A 164 8.27 6.04 -16.00
CA GLY A 164 7.91 6.35 -14.61
C GLY A 164 8.96 7.22 -13.91
N LEU A 165 10.26 6.91 -14.08
CA LEU A 165 11.34 7.75 -13.55
C LEU A 165 11.30 9.17 -14.14
N LYS A 166 10.99 9.32 -15.43
CA LYS A 166 10.82 10.64 -16.05
C LYS A 166 9.67 11.41 -15.41
N SER A 167 8.53 10.77 -15.19
CA SER A 167 7.38 11.38 -14.50
C SER A 167 7.77 11.87 -13.09
N ILE A 168 8.45 11.03 -12.31
CA ILE A 168 8.96 11.40 -10.98
C ILE A 168 9.90 12.61 -11.06
N LEU A 169 10.86 12.60 -11.99
CA LEU A 169 11.80 13.71 -12.18
C LEU A 169 11.09 15.01 -12.56
N ASP A 170 10.04 14.95 -13.38
CA ASP A 170 9.28 16.13 -13.78
C ASP A 170 8.50 16.71 -12.59
N THR A 171 7.87 15.87 -11.75
CA THR A 171 7.26 16.28 -10.49
C THR A 171 8.28 16.91 -9.53
N LEU A 172 9.46 16.29 -9.35
CA LEU A 172 10.52 16.82 -8.49
C LEU A 172 11.07 18.16 -9.00
N LYS A 173 11.02 18.44 -10.31
CA LYS A 173 11.47 19.71 -10.88
C LYS A 173 10.50 20.86 -10.63
N GLU A 174 9.24 20.62 -10.24
CA GLU A 174 8.28 21.69 -9.95
C GLU A 174 8.72 22.55 -8.76
N ASN A 175 9.33 21.94 -7.75
CA ASN A 175 9.85 22.61 -6.56
C ASN A 175 11.36 22.91 -6.70
N GLU A 176 11.79 24.12 -6.35
CA GLU A 176 13.17 24.56 -6.56
C GLU A 176 14.20 23.76 -5.72
N ALA A 177 13.87 23.44 -4.47
CA ALA A 177 14.76 22.72 -3.58
C ALA A 177 14.95 21.26 -4.04
N SER A 178 13.86 20.56 -4.36
CA SER A 178 13.91 19.20 -4.91
C SER A 178 14.54 19.16 -6.30
N ARG A 179 14.33 20.18 -7.14
CA ARG A 179 15.01 20.31 -8.44
C ARG A 179 16.54 20.33 -8.27
N LYS A 180 17.04 21.16 -7.34
CA LYS A 180 18.48 21.25 -7.04
C LYS A 180 19.03 19.92 -6.55
N ARG A 181 18.28 19.21 -5.69
CA ARG A 181 18.66 17.89 -5.18
C ARG A 181 18.71 16.84 -6.29
N ALA A 182 17.66 16.74 -7.10
CA ALA A 182 17.60 15.83 -8.24
C ALA A 182 18.73 16.08 -9.26
N GLN A 183 19.13 17.34 -9.49
CA GLN A 183 20.27 17.68 -10.36
C GLN A 183 21.63 17.25 -9.80
N LEU A 184 21.76 17.20 -8.47
CA LEU A 184 22.98 16.75 -7.78
C LEU A 184 23.02 15.23 -7.58
N HIS A 185 21.89 14.55 -7.78
CA HIS A 185 21.76 13.12 -7.60
C HIS A 185 22.57 12.32 -8.64
N THR A 186 23.14 11.18 -8.25
CA THR A 186 24.04 10.39 -9.10
C THR A 186 23.34 9.35 -9.98
N ILE A 187 22.02 9.21 -9.84
CA ILE A 187 21.19 8.18 -10.54
C ILE A 187 21.54 8.03 -12.03
N HIS A 188 21.68 9.12 -12.78
CA HIS A 188 22.03 9.02 -14.21
C HIS A 188 23.42 8.40 -14.45
N GLY A 189 24.42 8.79 -13.65
CA GLY A 189 25.77 8.23 -13.72
C GLY A 189 25.80 6.77 -13.28
N ASP A 190 25.06 6.43 -12.23
CA ASP A 190 25.00 5.06 -11.72
C ASP A 190 24.24 4.12 -12.68
N LEU A 191 23.20 4.59 -13.36
CA LEU A 191 22.55 3.83 -14.43
C LEU A 191 23.46 3.59 -15.64
N VAL A 192 24.41 4.49 -15.94
CA VAL A 192 25.44 4.23 -16.95
C VAL A 192 26.37 3.11 -16.49
N HIS A 193 26.71 3.07 -15.20
CA HIS A 193 27.50 1.96 -14.65
C HIS A 193 26.75 0.63 -14.72
N ALA A 194 25.45 0.63 -14.41
CA ALA A 194 24.57 -0.53 -14.52
C ALA A 194 24.51 -1.07 -15.96
N ARG A 195 24.21 -0.19 -16.94
CA ARG A 195 24.20 -0.53 -18.39
C ARG A 195 25.49 -1.19 -18.84
N ASN A 196 26.61 -0.59 -18.47
CA ASN A 196 27.93 -1.07 -18.88
C ASN A 196 28.45 -2.22 -18.01
N LYS A 197 27.69 -2.63 -16.97
CA LYS A 197 28.09 -3.64 -15.97
C LYS A 197 29.48 -3.39 -15.39
N THR A 198 29.80 -2.11 -15.15
CA THR A 198 31.13 -1.67 -14.68
C THR A 198 31.25 -1.60 -13.15
N LYS A 199 30.12 -1.66 -12.45
CA LYS A 199 30.01 -1.71 -10.99
C LYS A 199 28.90 -2.67 -10.59
N SER A 200 28.95 -3.17 -9.35
CA SER A 200 27.84 -3.87 -8.70
C SER A 200 26.88 -2.89 -8.03
N LEU A 201 25.61 -3.26 -7.86
CA LEU A 201 24.66 -2.50 -7.05
C LEU A 201 25.12 -2.41 -5.58
N LEU A 202 25.89 -3.40 -5.13
CA LEU A 202 26.51 -3.41 -3.80
C LEU A 202 27.56 -2.31 -3.63
N ASP A 203 28.15 -1.81 -4.72
CA ASP A 203 29.14 -0.74 -4.71
C ASP A 203 28.50 0.66 -4.67
N VAL A 204 27.18 0.74 -4.86
CA VAL A 204 26.43 2.01 -4.79
C VAL A 204 26.30 2.42 -3.33
N ASN A 205 26.68 3.66 -3.03
CA ASN A 205 26.55 4.24 -1.70
C ASN A 205 25.09 4.68 -1.47
N LEU A 206 24.41 4.03 -0.55
CA LEU A 206 22.99 4.24 -0.23
C LEU A 206 22.82 4.52 1.26
N GLY A 207 21.77 5.27 1.62
CA GLY A 207 21.36 5.43 3.03
C GLY A 207 20.94 4.10 3.67
N ALA A 208 20.69 4.06 4.99
CA ALA A 208 20.42 2.80 5.68
C ALA A 208 19.13 2.12 5.17
N ILE A 209 18.05 2.89 4.99
CA ILE A 209 16.77 2.37 4.48
C ILE A 209 16.94 1.80 3.06
N MET A 210 17.64 2.52 2.17
CA MET A 210 17.85 2.07 0.80
C MET A 210 18.86 0.92 0.70
N SER A 211 19.79 0.82 1.64
CA SER A 211 20.66 -0.36 1.77
C SER A 211 19.84 -1.60 2.14
N GLY A 212 18.88 -1.47 3.06
CA GLY A 212 17.93 -2.55 3.39
C GLY A 212 17.03 -2.92 2.22
N PHE A 213 16.50 -1.92 1.51
CA PHE A 213 15.72 -2.17 0.28
C PHE A 213 16.54 -2.88 -0.79
N ARG A 214 17.80 -2.48 -1.01
CA ARG A 214 18.71 -3.16 -1.93
C ARG A 214 18.92 -4.62 -1.56
N GLU A 215 19.14 -4.93 -0.28
CA GLU A 215 19.30 -6.32 0.18
C GLU A 215 18.05 -7.15 -0.16
N LEU A 216 16.87 -6.63 0.18
CA LEU A 216 15.60 -7.30 -0.12
C LEU A 216 15.37 -7.45 -1.62
N TRP A 217 15.68 -6.42 -2.41
CA TRP A 217 15.56 -6.46 -3.87
C TRP A 217 16.45 -7.54 -4.48
N LEU A 218 17.72 -7.62 -4.07
CA LEU A 218 18.65 -8.64 -4.54
C LEU A 218 18.19 -10.06 -4.15
N GLU A 219 17.61 -10.23 -2.96
CA GLU A 219 17.04 -11.52 -2.52
C GLU A 219 15.75 -11.88 -3.30
N TYR A 220 14.92 -10.90 -3.64
CA TYR A 220 13.66 -11.09 -4.36
C TYR A 220 13.87 -11.52 -5.81
N ILE A 221 14.83 -10.92 -6.49
CA ILE A 221 15.08 -11.20 -7.91
C ILE A 221 15.89 -12.49 -8.12
N GLU A 222 16.45 -13.07 -7.06
CA GLU A 222 17.24 -14.30 -7.14
C GLU A 222 16.38 -15.44 -7.68
N ASP A 223 16.86 -16.08 -8.75
CA ASP A 223 16.21 -17.17 -9.48
C ASP A 223 14.78 -16.88 -9.99
N LEU A 224 14.44 -15.61 -10.19
CA LEU A 224 13.12 -15.19 -10.66
C LEU A 224 13.13 -14.85 -12.17
N PRO A 225 12.09 -15.21 -12.94
CA PRO A 225 11.97 -14.77 -14.34
C PRO A 225 11.96 -13.24 -14.47
N VAL A 226 12.54 -12.73 -15.56
CA VAL A 226 12.64 -11.29 -15.84
C VAL A 226 11.26 -10.61 -15.88
N GLU A 227 10.21 -11.31 -16.34
CA GLU A 227 8.83 -10.81 -16.34
C GLU A 227 8.36 -10.49 -14.90
N CYS A 228 8.54 -11.43 -13.96
CA CYS A 228 8.18 -11.22 -12.56
C CYS A 228 9.01 -10.12 -11.90
N MET A 229 10.33 -10.07 -12.18
CA MET A 229 11.19 -8.99 -11.70
C MET A 229 10.69 -7.62 -12.19
N SER A 230 10.28 -7.53 -13.46
CA SER A 230 9.78 -6.29 -14.06
C SER A 230 8.46 -5.86 -13.44
N ARG A 231 7.51 -6.79 -13.22
CA ARG A 231 6.23 -6.51 -12.56
C ARG A 231 6.42 -6.00 -11.14
N GLU A 232 7.31 -6.62 -10.37
CA GLU A 232 7.62 -6.16 -9.01
C GLU A 232 8.28 -4.77 -9.02
N ALA A 233 9.22 -4.53 -9.95
CA ALA A 233 9.83 -3.21 -10.10
C ALA A 233 8.80 -2.14 -10.46
N GLU A 234 7.89 -2.43 -11.39
CA GLU A 234 6.78 -1.55 -11.73
C GLU A 234 5.88 -1.30 -10.51
N ALA A 235 5.58 -2.34 -9.72
CA ALA A 235 4.79 -2.22 -8.51
C ALA A 235 5.42 -1.29 -7.47
N PHE A 236 6.72 -1.44 -7.21
CA PHE A 236 7.44 -0.54 -6.30
C PHE A 236 7.54 0.89 -6.86
N GLN A 237 7.76 1.04 -8.17
CA GLN A 237 7.82 2.37 -8.78
C GLN A 237 6.46 3.09 -8.74
N GLN A 238 5.36 2.37 -8.94
CA GLN A 238 4.01 2.91 -8.77
C GLN A 238 3.79 3.35 -7.32
N TYR A 239 4.24 2.56 -6.35
CA TYR A 239 4.13 2.92 -4.94
C TYR A 239 4.84 4.25 -4.60
N ILE A 240 6.12 4.38 -4.93
CA ILE A 240 6.86 5.63 -4.64
C ILE A 240 6.35 6.82 -5.45
N THR A 241 5.82 6.61 -6.65
CA THR A 241 5.15 7.66 -7.43
C THR A 241 3.88 8.13 -6.73
N GLY A 242 3.10 7.19 -6.18
CA GLY A 242 1.93 7.47 -5.35
C GLY A 242 2.30 8.27 -4.12
N CYS A 243 3.31 7.84 -3.35
CA CYS A 243 3.79 8.55 -2.16
C CYS A 243 4.24 9.98 -2.47
N LEU A 244 4.96 10.19 -3.57
CA LEU A 244 5.37 11.53 -3.99
C LEU A 244 4.14 12.40 -4.32
N SER A 245 3.15 11.83 -5.02
CA SER A 245 1.92 12.53 -5.37
C SER A 245 1.13 12.93 -4.13
N GLU A 246 0.96 12.00 -3.17
CA GLU A 246 0.30 12.26 -1.89
C GLU A 246 1.03 13.34 -1.08
N GLN A 247 2.37 13.27 -1.00
CA GLN A 247 3.16 14.29 -0.29
C GLN A 247 3.02 15.67 -0.94
N VAL A 248 3.02 15.76 -2.28
CA VAL A 248 2.80 17.00 -3.02
C VAL A 248 1.41 17.56 -2.74
N ASP A 249 0.38 16.73 -2.78
CA ASP A 249 -1.00 17.14 -2.51
C ASP A 249 -1.20 17.60 -1.07
N ARG A 250 -0.60 16.91 -0.10
CA ARG A 250 -0.61 17.29 1.32
C ARG A 250 -0.01 18.68 1.52
N ILE A 251 1.12 18.99 0.87
CA ILE A 251 1.79 20.29 0.95
C ILE A 251 1.00 21.39 0.24
N LYS A 252 0.41 21.09 -0.94
CA LYS A 252 -0.42 22.04 -1.69
C LYS A 252 -1.78 22.27 -1.03
N GLY A 253 -2.21 21.39 -0.13
CA GLY A 253 -3.55 21.41 0.45
C GLY A 253 -4.64 21.09 -0.58
N THR A 254 -4.31 20.25 -1.57
CA THR A 254 -5.23 19.84 -2.64
C THR A 254 -6.45 19.16 -2.02
N LYS A 255 -7.65 19.58 -2.42
CA LYS A 255 -8.89 18.87 -2.08
C LYS A 255 -9.20 17.87 -3.17
N LEU A 256 -9.10 16.59 -2.85
CA LEU A 256 -9.38 15.50 -3.77
C LEU A 256 -10.87 15.16 -3.78
N SER A 257 -11.38 14.72 -4.93
CA SER A 257 -12.64 14.00 -4.99
C SER A 257 -12.46 12.57 -4.47
N VAL A 258 -13.55 11.86 -4.15
CA VAL A 258 -13.50 10.44 -3.76
C VAL A 258 -12.87 9.59 -4.87
N SER A 259 -13.20 9.86 -6.13
CA SER A 259 -12.63 9.13 -7.27
C SER A 259 -11.12 9.37 -7.40
N ASP A 260 -10.68 10.64 -7.29
CA ASP A 260 -9.26 10.98 -7.36
C ASP A 260 -8.48 10.41 -6.17
N TYR A 261 -9.07 10.47 -4.97
CA TYR A 261 -8.49 9.89 -3.76
C TYR A 261 -8.29 8.39 -3.90
N ILE A 262 -9.29 7.64 -4.36
CA ILE A 262 -9.18 6.18 -4.54
C ILE A 262 -8.06 5.85 -5.55
N ARG A 263 -7.97 6.60 -6.66
CA ARG A 263 -6.90 6.42 -7.65
C ARG A 263 -5.51 6.61 -7.04
N ILE A 264 -5.29 7.70 -6.30
CA ILE A 264 -4.00 8.00 -5.67
C ILE A 264 -3.70 6.98 -4.57
N ARG A 265 -4.69 6.66 -3.72
CA ARG A 265 -4.55 5.75 -2.59
C ARG A 265 -4.13 4.35 -3.02
N ARG A 266 -4.65 3.87 -4.16
CA ARG A 266 -4.27 2.58 -4.76
C ARG A 266 -2.76 2.48 -5.03
N GLN A 267 -2.14 3.60 -5.43
CA GLN A 267 -0.70 3.68 -5.66
C GLN A 267 0.05 3.89 -4.34
N ALA A 268 -0.34 4.90 -3.56
CA ALA A 268 0.42 5.37 -2.41
C ALA A 268 0.40 4.45 -1.19
N GLY A 269 -0.47 3.43 -1.13
CA GLY A 269 -0.63 2.62 0.08
C GLY A 269 0.10 1.27 0.08
N GLY A 270 0.97 0.96 -0.88
CA GLY A 270 1.96 -0.12 -0.76
C GLY A 270 1.46 -1.57 -0.78
N VAL A 271 0.16 -1.80 -0.98
CA VAL A 271 -0.43 -3.14 -1.06
C VAL A 271 -0.08 -3.82 -2.38
N TRP A 272 0.05 -3.04 -3.47
CA TRP A 272 0.28 -3.59 -4.79
C TRP A 272 1.56 -4.46 -4.89
N PRO A 273 2.76 -4.01 -4.45
CA PRO A 273 3.94 -4.88 -4.42
C PRO A 273 3.73 -6.16 -3.61
N LEU A 274 3.06 -6.07 -2.47
CA LEU A 274 2.77 -7.23 -1.64
C LEU A 274 1.88 -8.25 -2.36
N VAL A 275 0.88 -7.79 -3.11
CA VAL A 275 0.05 -8.69 -3.93
C VAL A 275 0.85 -9.26 -5.11
N VAL A 276 1.71 -8.47 -5.77
CA VAL A 276 2.55 -8.91 -6.88
C VAL A 276 3.58 -9.97 -6.45
N PHE A 277 4.00 -9.97 -5.18
CA PHE A 277 4.82 -11.03 -4.57
C PHE A 277 4.26 -12.46 -4.80
N SER A 278 2.97 -12.60 -5.09
CA SER A 278 2.37 -13.87 -5.53
C SER A 278 3.12 -14.53 -6.70
N ASP A 279 3.77 -13.76 -7.58
CA ASP A 279 4.63 -14.28 -8.65
C ASP A 279 5.77 -15.14 -8.08
N ARG A 280 6.46 -14.66 -7.04
CA ARG A 280 7.52 -15.43 -6.37
C ARG A 280 7.00 -16.71 -5.74
N MET A 281 5.79 -16.66 -5.14
CA MET A 281 5.14 -17.86 -4.62
C MET A 281 4.79 -18.87 -5.71
N ILE A 282 4.31 -18.39 -6.87
CA ILE A 282 4.06 -19.23 -8.04
C ILE A 282 5.36 -19.90 -8.46
N GLU A 283 6.42 -19.14 -8.70
CA GLU A 283 7.71 -19.67 -9.18
C GLU A 283 8.34 -20.68 -8.21
N HIS A 284 8.26 -20.45 -6.90
CA HIS A 284 8.69 -21.45 -5.93
C HIS A 284 7.82 -22.71 -5.95
N LYS A 285 6.49 -22.59 -6.10
CA LYS A 285 5.62 -23.76 -6.25
C LYS A 285 5.91 -24.52 -7.54
N ARG A 286 6.30 -23.85 -8.64
CA ARG A 286 6.69 -24.49 -9.91
C ARG A 286 7.88 -25.44 -9.76
N SER A 287 8.78 -25.19 -8.81
CA SER A 287 9.89 -26.11 -8.50
C SER A 287 9.43 -27.44 -7.86
N LYS A 288 8.21 -27.48 -7.31
CA LYS A 288 7.66 -28.62 -6.54
C LYS A 288 6.38 -29.21 -7.13
N SER A 289 5.73 -28.53 -8.08
CA SER A 289 4.42 -28.90 -8.62
C SER A 289 4.25 -28.40 -10.06
N PRO A 290 3.43 -29.08 -10.90
CA PRO A 290 3.24 -28.71 -12.30
C PRO A 290 2.33 -27.48 -12.43
N ILE A 291 2.83 -26.33 -12.00
CA ILE A 291 2.20 -25.02 -12.19
C ILE A 291 2.89 -24.34 -13.38
N SER A 292 2.11 -23.65 -14.22
CA SER A 292 2.67 -22.83 -15.30
C SER A 292 3.09 -21.47 -14.79
N HIS A 293 4.13 -20.91 -15.40
CA HIS A 293 4.46 -19.50 -15.27
C HIS A 293 3.24 -18.66 -15.65
N LEU A 294 2.95 -17.57 -14.93
CA LEU A 294 1.91 -16.63 -15.35
C LEU A 294 2.50 -15.64 -16.38
N PRO A 295 2.08 -15.67 -17.65
CA PRO A 295 2.62 -14.79 -18.68
C PRO A 295 2.12 -13.34 -18.53
N ASP A 296 2.92 -12.39 -19.01
CA ASP A 296 2.59 -10.96 -19.00
C ASP A 296 1.23 -10.64 -19.62
N SER A 297 0.83 -11.37 -20.67
CA SER A 297 -0.47 -11.16 -21.32
C SER A 297 -1.66 -11.42 -20.40
N LEU A 298 -1.52 -12.33 -19.42
CA LEU A 298 -2.54 -12.56 -18.41
C LEU A 298 -2.39 -11.59 -17.25
N PHE A 299 -1.16 -11.36 -16.78
CA PHE A 299 -0.91 -10.44 -15.67
C PHE A 299 -1.42 -9.02 -15.98
N TYR A 300 -1.05 -8.47 -17.14
CA TYR A 300 -1.49 -7.16 -17.60
C TYR A 300 -2.86 -7.18 -18.30
N GLY A 301 -3.55 -8.33 -18.29
CA GLY A 301 -4.91 -8.44 -18.82
C GLY A 301 -5.92 -7.66 -17.97
N GLU A 302 -6.98 -7.16 -18.61
CA GLU A 302 -8.00 -6.32 -17.97
C GLU A 302 -8.58 -6.95 -16.70
N ASP A 303 -9.02 -8.21 -16.76
CA ASP A 303 -9.64 -8.88 -15.62
C ASP A 303 -8.66 -9.12 -14.46
N MET A 304 -7.38 -9.40 -14.74
CA MET A 304 -6.36 -9.49 -13.70
C MET A 304 -6.14 -8.14 -13.02
N GLN A 305 -5.95 -7.08 -13.81
CA GLN A 305 -5.75 -5.74 -13.25
C GLN A 305 -6.97 -5.26 -12.46
N ASN A 306 -8.19 -5.56 -12.90
CA ASN A 306 -9.42 -5.25 -12.17
C ASN A 306 -9.52 -6.00 -10.84
N MET A 307 -9.18 -7.30 -10.82
CA MET A 307 -9.15 -8.11 -9.60
C MET A 307 -8.16 -7.54 -8.58
N LEU A 308 -6.92 -7.27 -9.00
CA LEU A 308 -5.89 -6.74 -8.12
C LEU A 308 -6.23 -5.30 -7.64
N ALA A 309 -6.81 -4.47 -8.50
CA ALA A 309 -7.23 -3.11 -8.15
C ALA A 309 -8.35 -3.13 -7.12
N ALA A 310 -9.32 -4.04 -7.27
CA ALA A 310 -10.40 -4.20 -6.32
C ALA A 310 -9.91 -4.69 -4.95
N CYS A 311 -9.01 -5.68 -4.92
CA CYS A 311 -8.35 -6.10 -3.70
C CYS A 311 -7.64 -4.93 -3.00
N THR A 312 -6.85 -4.17 -3.76
CA THR A 312 -6.06 -3.04 -3.25
C THR A 312 -6.97 -1.97 -2.65
N ASP A 313 -8.00 -1.57 -3.38
CA ASP A 313 -8.99 -0.59 -2.91
C ASP A 313 -9.64 -1.05 -1.59
N ILE A 314 -10.12 -2.29 -1.52
CA ILE A 314 -10.76 -2.83 -0.30
C ILE A 314 -9.82 -2.77 0.89
N VAL A 315 -8.56 -3.19 0.72
CA VAL A 315 -7.55 -3.17 1.78
C VAL A 315 -7.26 -1.75 2.26
N HIS A 316 -7.17 -0.78 1.34
CA HIS A 316 -6.94 0.61 1.72
C HIS A 316 -8.14 1.25 2.39
N TRP A 317 -9.36 1.02 1.89
CA TRP A 317 -10.58 1.53 2.53
C TRP A 317 -10.72 0.99 3.94
N HIS A 318 -10.37 -0.28 4.13
CA HIS A 318 -10.32 -0.91 5.44
C HIS A 318 -9.36 -0.20 6.39
N ASN A 319 -8.15 0.09 5.92
CA ASN A 319 -7.15 0.82 6.68
C ASN A 319 -7.61 2.24 7.03
N ASP A 320 -8.19 2.94 6.07
CA ASP A 320 -8.68 4.31 6.27
C ASP A 320 -9.83 4.36 7.27
N ILE A 321 -10.70 3.35 7.29
CA ILE A 321 -11.84 3.25 8.23
C ILE A 321 -11.35 2.93 9.64
N PHE A 322 -10.55 1.87 9.83
CA PHE A 322 -10.06 1.49 11.16
C PHE A 322 -9.02 2.47 11.71
N GLY A 323 -8.23 3.06 10.81
CA GLY A 323 -7.21 4.06 11.12
C GLY A 323 -7.76 5.44 11.42
N PHE A 324 -9.00 5.75 11.02
CA PHE A 324 -9.52 7.12 11.06
C PHE A 324 -9.38 7.80 12.42
N GLN A 325 -9.76 7.12 13.50
CA GLN A 325 -9.67 7.70 14.85
C GLN A 325 -8.22 8.02 15.24
N LYS A 326 -7.27 7.17 14.86
CA LYS A 326 -5.84 7.40 15.09
C LYS A 326 -5.37 8.62 14.29
N GLU A 327 -5.71 8.71 13.01
CA GLU A 327 -5.32 9.86 12.17
C GLU A 327 -5.99 11.16 12.62
N LEU A 328 -7.21 11.08 13.15
CA LEU A 328 -7.92 12.24 13.70
C LEU A 328 -7.16 12.83 14.90
N LEU A 329 -6.70 11.97 15.83
CA LEU A 329 -5.91 12.39 16.99
C LEU A 329 -4.55 13.00 16.61
N ASN A 330 -3.98 12.56 15.48
CA ASN A 330 -2.71 13.08 14.95
C ASN A 330 -2.89 14.32 14.05
N ASN A 331 -4.12 14.79 13.83
CA ASN A 331 -4.48 15.84 12.86
C ASN A 331 -4.13 15.52 11.40
N ASP A 332 -4.03 14.23 11.04
CA ASP A 332 -3.69 13.77 9.70
C ASP A 332 -4.84 13.05 8.96
N HIS A 333 -6.03 12.98 9.58
CA HIS A 333 -7.25 12.39 9.01
C HIS A 333 -7.68 12.92 7.63
N LYS A 334 -7.11 14.03 7.15
CA LYS A 334 -7.46 14.63 5.85
C LYS A 334 -7.11 13.73 4.66
N ASN A 335 -6.17 12.82 4.85
CA ASN A 335 -5.75 11.84 3.84
C ASN A 335 -6.36 10.46 4.13
N THR A 336 -7.67 10.44 4.37
CA THR A 336 -8.43 9.20 4.60
C THR A 336 -9.72 9.22 3.78
N LEU A 337 -10.16 8.05 3.30
CA LEU A 337 -11.42 7.94 2.56
C LEU A 337 -12.60 8.50 3.35
N VAL A 338 -12.65 8.25 4.67
CA VAL A 338 -13.71 8.74 5.55
C VAL A 338 -13.82 10.27 5.50
N PHE A 339 -12.69 10.99 5.53
CA PHE A 339 -12.68 12.45 5.43
C PHE A 339 -13.10 12.95 4.05
N VAL A 340 -12.63 12.31 2.98
CA VAL A 340 -12.98 12.70 1.61
C VAL A 340 -14.47 12.48 1.35
N VAL A 341 -15.02 11.34 1.78
CA VAL A 341 -16.47 11.05 1.73
C VAL A 341 -17.26 12.07 2.55
N PHE A 342 -16.80 12.39 3.77
CA PHE A 342 -17.45 13.38 4.63
C PHE A 342 -17.63 14.72 3.92
N HIS A 343 -16.60 15.20 3.22
CA HIS A 343 -16.63 16.47 2.53
C HIS A 343 -17.38 16.44 1.19
N GLU A 344 -17.13 15.44 0.34
CA GLU A 344 -17.77 15.37 -0.98
C GLU A 344 -19.28 15.18 -0.87
N TYR A 345 -19.73 14.34 0.08
CA TYR A 345 -21.14 14.01 0.26
C TYR A 345 -21.84 14.86 1.34
N ASN A 346 -21.15 15.86 1.91
CA ASN A 346 -21.68 16.73 2.98
C ASN A 346 -22.30 15.92 4.14
N CYS A 347 -21.61 14.89 4.60
CA CYS A 347 -22.09 14.06 5.71
C CYS A 347 -22.24 14.87 7.00
N GLN A 348 -23.16 14.46 7.85
CA GLN A 348 -23.46 15.10 9.13
C GLN A 348 -22.46 14.71 10.23
N SER A 349 -21.73 13.60 10.06
CA SER A 349 -20.67 13.13 10.96
C SER A 349 -19.67 12.24 10.22
N TYR A 350 -18.47 12.08 10.80
CA TYR A 350 -17.49 11.10 10.29
C TYR A 350 -17.98 9.66 10.40
N THR A 351 -18.80 9.33 11.40
CA THR A 351 -19.40 7.98 11.51
C THR A 351 -20.31 7.70 10.31
N GLN A 352 -21.15 8.65 9.90
CA GLN A 352 -21.95 8.52 8.69
C GLN A 352 -21.07 8.35 7.44
N ALA A 353 -19.97 9.10 7.34
CA ALA A 353 -19.04 8.96 6.22
C ALA A 353 -18.35 7.58 6.18
N GLY A 354 -17.97 7.05 7.34
CA GLY A 354 -17.44 5.69 7.48
C GLY A 354 -18.46 4.63 7.08
N GLU A 355 -19.72 4.78 7.50
CA GLU A 355 -20.81 3.88 7.09
C GLU A 355 -21.01 3.88 5.57
N LEU A 356 -20.99 5.07 4.94
CA LEU A 356 -21.07 5.19 3.48
C LEU A 356 -19.87 4.55 2.77
N ALA A 357 -18.65 4.68 3.32
CA ALA A 357 -17.48 4.02 2.77
C ALA A 357 -17.59 2.49 2.87
N VAL A 358 -18.15 1.96 3.97
CA VAL A 358 -18.41 0.52 4.13
C VAL A 358 -19.45 0.01 3.13
N GLU A 359 -20.44 0.82 2.75
CA GLU A 359 -21.42 0.43 1.74
C GLU A 359 -20.81 0.16 0.35
N LEU A 360 -19.60 0.64 0.06
CA LEU A 360 -18.90 0.38 -1.20
C LEU A 360 -18.29 -1.03 -1.27
N LEU A 361 -18.06 -1.67 -0.13
CA LEU A 361 -17.30 -2.91 -0.04
C LEU A 361 -17.97 -4.11 -0.70
N PRO A 362 -19.27 -4.38 -0.51
CA PRO A 362 -19.90 -5.55 -1.13
C PRO A 362 -19.84 -5.52 -2.66
N ASP A 363 -20.04 -4.33 -3.25
CA ASP A 363 -19.97 -4.14 -4.69
C ASP A 363 -18.53 -4.34 -5.18
N ARG A 364 -17.54 -3.76 -4.48
CA ARG A 364 -16.12 -3.93 -4.85
C ARG A 364 -15.63 -5.37 -4.73
N ILE A 365 -16.12 -6.11 -3.72
CA ILE A 365 -15.88 -7.55 -3.58
C ILE A 365 -16.52 -8.31 -4.76
N ALA A 366 -17.76 -8.00 -5.12
CA ALA A 366 -18.44 -8.65 -6.24
C ALA A 366 -17.72 -8.39 -7.58
N GLU A 367 -17.20 -7.18 -7.79
CA GLU A 367 -16.38 -6.84 -8.96
C GLU A 367 -15.08 -7.65 -9.00
N MET A 368 -14.39 -7.80 -7.87
CA MET A 368 -13.18 -8.62 -7.75
C MET A 368 -13.45 -10.08 -8.12
N GLU A 369 -14.50 -10.67 -7.55
CA GLU A 369 -14.90 -12.06 -7.80
C GLU A 369 -15.31 -12.29 -9.26
N LEU A 370 -16.05 -11.35 -9.85
CA LEU A 370 -16.45 -11.40 -11.26
C LEU A 370 -15.26 -11.30 -12.20
N ALA A 371 -14.30 -10.42 -11.91
CA ALA A 371 -13.06 -10.29 -12.69
C ALA A 371 -12.25 -11.59 -12.63
N TYR A 372 -12.11 -12.20 -11.46
CA TYR A 372 -11.50 -13.52 -11.31
C TYR A 372 -12.21 -14.60 -12.15
N GLU A 373 -13.55 -14.69 -12.10
CA GLU A 373 -14.31 -15.68 -12.86
C GLU A 373 -14.11 -15.54 -14.37
N ARG A 374 -14.08 -14.30 -14.88
CA ARG A 374 -13.82 -13.99 -16.29
C ARG A 374 -12.40 -14.33 -16.70
N LEU A 375 -11.42 -13.88 -15.93
CA LEU A 375 -10.00 -14.18 -16.15
C LEU A 375 -9.77 -15.69 -16.24
N ARG A 376 -10.27 -16.42 -15.24
CA ARG A 376 -10.09 -17.86 -15.15
C ARG A 376 -10.80 -18.60 -16.28
N SER A 377 -11.99 -18.14 -16.69
CA SER A 377 -12.75 -18.78 -17.78
C SER A 377 -12.15 -18.50 -19.17
N ALA A 378 -11.45 -17.38 -19.35
CA ALA A 378 -10.77 -17.02 -20.59
C ALA A 378 -9.36 -17.64 -20.72
N ALA A 379 -8.73 -18.00 -19.60
CA ALA A 379 -7.39 -18.57 -19.57
C ALA A 379 -7.37 -20.05 -19.96
N ALA A 380 -6.22 -20.52 -20.42
CA ALA A 380 -5.99 -21.95 -20.63
C ALA A 380 -5.83 -22.68 -19.28
N PRO A 381 -6.28 -23.95 -19.15
CA PRO A 381 -6.31 -24.67 -17.87
C PRO A 381 -4.97 -24.76 -17.14
N GLU A 382 -3.86 -24.75 -17.87
CA GLU A 382 -2.52 -24.79 -17.32
C GLU A 382 -2.15 -23.55 -16.48
N PHE A 383 -2.86 -22.42 -16.66
CA PHE A 383 -2.66 -21.19 -15.89
C PHE A 383 -3.60 -21.06 -14.69
N TYR A 384 -4.61 -21.94 -14.55
CA TYR A 384 -5.55 -21.87 -13.44
C TYR A 384 -4.86 -21.88 -12.07
N PRO A 385 -3.85 -22.72 -11.78
CA PRO A 385 -3.23 -22.72 -10.46
C PRO A 385 -2.55 -21.39 -10.10
N ALA A 386 -2.01 -20.67 -11.08
CA ALA A 386 -1.39 -19.36 -10.86
C ALA A 386 -2.45 -18.27 -10.62
N ILE A 387 -3.51 -18.25 -11.42
CA ILE A 387 -4.65 -17.32 -11.26
C ILE A 387 -5.35 -17.56 -9.92
N ASP A 388 -5.58 -18.83 -9.57
CA ASP A 388 -6.23 -19.23 -8.31
C ASP A 388 -5.38 -18.80 -7.10
N LEU A 389 -4.05 -18.85 -7.19
CA LEU A 389 -3.16 -18.39 -6.12
C LEU A 389 -3.22 -16.86 -5.95
N TYR A 390 -3.26 -16.09 -7.04
CA TYR A 390 -3.45 -14.64 -6.96
C TYR A 390 -4.78 -14.29 -6.30
N MET A 391 -5.86 -14.97 -6.68
CA MET A 391 -7.17 -14.73 -6.08
C MET A 391 -7.22 -15.16 -4.61
N GLU A 392 -6.61 -16.29 -4.26
CA GLU A 392 -6.46 -16.72 -2.87
C GLU A 392 -5.76 -15.64 -2.03
N ASN A 393 -4.64 -15.11 -2.53
CA ASN A 393 -3.91 -14.04 -1.85
C ASN A 393 -4.75 -12.75 -1.75
N CYS A 394 -5.51 -12.38 -2.78
CA CYS A 394 -6.42 -11.22 -2.71
C CYS A 394 -7.48 -11.39 -1.62
N ARG A 395 -8.13 -12.55 -1.55
CA ARG A 395 -9.12 -12.85 -0.50
C ARG A 395 -8.48 -12.88 0.89
N ASN A 396 -7.27 -13.43 1.01
CA ASN A 396 -6.51 -13.45 2.26
C ASN A 396 -6.06 -12.05 2.70
N TRP A 397 -5.77 -11.14 1.77
CA TRP A 397 -5.48 -9.74 2.07
C TRP A 397 -6.67 -9.06 2.76
N ILE A 398 -7.89 -9.31 2.28
CA ILE A 398 -9.11 -8.73 2.85
C ILE A 398 -9.37 -9.27 4.26
N SER A 399 -9.39 -10.60 4.44
CA SER A 399 -9.66 -11.20 5.74
C SER A 399 -8.50 -11.04 6.74
N GLY A 400 -7.27 -11.06 6.25
CA GLY A 400 -6.07 -10.95 7.07
C GLY A 400 -5.89 -9.55 7.63
N THR A 401 -6.05 -8.53 6.78
CA THR A 401 -6.02 -7.14 7.26
C THR A 401 -7.19 -6.86 8.18
N HIS A 402 -8.39 -7.42 7.95
CA HIS A 402 -9.50 -7.33 8.92
C HIS A 402 -9.10 -7.81 10.30
N GLN A 403 -8.56 -9.03 10.36
CA GLN A 403 -8.17 -9.66 11.60
C GLN A 403 -7.05 -8.86 12.29
N PHE A 404 -6.09 -8.32 11.52
CA PHE A 404 -5.02 -7.47 12.05
C PHE A 404 -5.56 -6.15 12.61
N HIS A 405 -6.42 -5.43 11.88
CA HIS A 405 -6.97 -4.15 12.34
C HIS A 405 -7.78 -4.28 13.62
N ILE A 406 -8.53 -5.37 13.78
CA ILE A 406 -9.34 -5.63 15.00
C ILE A 406 -8.46 -5.86 16.23
N ILE A 407 -7.30 -6.50 16.10
CA ILE A 407 -6.50 -6.92 17.27
C ILE A 407 -5.29 -6.02 17.53
N SER A 408 -4.76 -5.36 16.51
CA SER A 408 -3.50 -4.63 16.61
C SER A 408 -3.65 -3.41 17.55
N PRO A 409 -2.70 -3.21 18.47
CA PRO A 409 -2.69 -2.02 19.33
C PRO A 409 -2.53 -0.72 18.53
N ARG A 410 -2.09 -0.80 17.26
CA ARG A 410 -2.00 0.36 16.35
C ARG A 410 -3.36 1.04 16.14
N TYR A 411 -4.45 0.27 16.11
CA TYR A 411 -5.81 0.78 15.84
C TYR A 411 -6.69 0.75 17.09
N ASN A 412 -6.38 -0.12 18.06
CA ASN A 412 -7.07 -0.20 19.33
C ASN A 412 -6.56 0.83 20.32
N LEU A 413 -7.02 2.07 20.14
CA LEU A 413 -6.81 3.15 21.09
C LEU A 413 -7.62 2.86 22.37
N SER A 414 -7.02 2.15 23.33
CA SER A 414 -7.61 2.05 24.67
C SER A 414 -7.73 3.47 25.25
N ASN A 415 -8.85 3.77 25.92
CA ASN A 415 -9.19 5.05 26.58
C ASN A 415 -8.13 5.62 27.57
N SER A 416 -6.97 4.99 27.73
CA SER A 416 -5.86 5.43 28.57
C SER A 416 -4.99 6.54 27.97
N SER A 417 -5.08 6.83 26.66
CA SER A 417 -4.32 7.94 26.02
C SER A 417 -5.07 9.28 26.02
N ILE A 418 -6.34 9.30 26.45
CA ILE A 418 -7.15 10.53 26.50
C ILE A 418 -6.85 11.38 27.75
N SER A 419 -6.06 10.87 28.71
CA SER A 419 -5.83 11.57 29.99
C SER A 419 -4.54 12.38 30.13
N ASP A 420 -3.58 12.37 29.18
CA ASP A 420 -2.24 12.95 29.42
C ASP A 420 -1.75 14.05 28.45
N THR A 421 -2.60 14.59 27.57
CA THR A 421 -2.23 15.78 26.76
C THR A 421 -2.92 17.08 27.21
N GLY A 422 -3.52 17.07 28.41
CA GLY A 422 -3.87 18.31 29.11
C GLY A 422 -2.60 19.03 29.59
N ASN A 423 -2.30 20.17 28.96
CA ASN A 423 -1.26 21.15 29.31
C ASN A 423 0.19 20.78 28.99
N SER A 424 0.63 21.07 27.76
CA SER A 424 1.87 21.85 27.59
C SER A 424 1.94 22.46 26.18
N LYS A 425 1.60 23.76 26.09
CA LYS A 425 2.17 24.76 25.19
C LYS A 425 1.41 26.08 25.42
N ARG A 426 1.95 26.90 26.31
CA ARG A 426 1.85 28.36 26.21
C ARG A 426 3.11 28.86 25.56
#